data_AF-A0A947WGZ1-F1
#
_entry.id   AF-A0A947WGZ1-F1
#
_cell.length_a   1.000
_cell.length_b   1.000
_cell.length_c   1.000
_cell.angle_alpha   90.00
_cell.angle_beta   90.00
_cell.angle_gamma   90.00
#
_symmetry.space_group_name_H-M   'P 1'
#
loop_
_entity.id
_entity.type
_entity.pdbx_description
1 polymer ?
#
loop_
_entity_poly.entity_id
_entity_poly.type
_entity_poly.pdbx_seq_one_letter_code
_entity_poly.pdbx_strand_id
1 'polypeptide(L)'
;MPYIEKKRRSFCDPSINRLLETWGYMKVTDVAGEFTYVVYRLLKYFSGKFWMRALGIGCLVCAMLEMYRKEHAPYEDQKMKENGDV
;
A
#
# COMPACT_ATOMS: atom_id res chain seq x y z
N MET A 1 7.23 -5.50 -1.53
CA MET A 1 8.18 -5.39 -2.67
C MET A 1 9.35 -6.34 -2.51
N PRO A 2 9.41 -7.42 -3.32
CA PRO A 2 10.43 -8.47 -3.21
C PRO A 2 11.83 -8.02 -3.63
N TYR A 3 11.92 -7.04 -4.54
CA TYR A 3 13.19 -6.51 -5.06
C TYR A 3 13.91 -5.53 -4.12
N ILE A 4 13.31 -5.16 -2.99
CA ILE A 4 13.96 -4.33 -1.96
C ILE A 4 14.50 -5.26 -0.87
N GLU A 5 15.81 -5.20 -0.62
CA GLU A 5 16.46 -5.92 0.46
C GLU A 5 15.74 -5.73 1.80
N LYS A 6 15.64 -6.79 2.61
CA LYS A 6 14.98 -6.74 3.92
C LYS A 6 15.55 -5.63 4.82
N LYS A 7 16.87 -5.50 4.88
CA LYS A 7 17.57 -4.46 5.65
C LYS A 7 17.22 -3.04 5.18
N ARG A 8 16.95 -2.85 3.88
CA ARG A 8 16.54 -1.55 3.36
C ARG A 8 15.09 -1.24 3.71
N ARG A 9 14.21 -2.24 3.68
CA ARG A 9 12.81 -2.08 4.10
C ARG A 9 12.69 -1.73 5.58
N SER A 10 13.51 -2.34 6.43
CA SER A 10 13.48 -2.10 7.88
C SER A 10 13.78 -0.66 8.30
N PHE A 11 14.33 0.19 7.42
CA PHE A 11 14.44 1.62 7.70
C PHE A 11 13.09 2.34 7.71
N CYS A 12 12.09 1.82 6.98
CA CYS A 12 10.76 2.40 6.92
C CYS A 12 9.84 1.88 8.03
N ASP A 13 10.05 0.64 8.49
CA ASP A 13 9.15 -0.08 9.40
C ASP A 13 8.82 0.72 10.69
N PRO A 14 9.78 1.38 11.39
CA PRO A 14 9.45 2.12 12.61
C PRO A 14 8.45 3.27 12.37
N SER A 15 8.60 4.00 11.26
CA SER A 15 7.71 5.11 10.91
C SER A 15 6.33 4.62 10.48
N ILE A 16 6.29 3.50 9.74
CA ILE A 16 5.03 2.87 9.33
C ILE A 16 4.28 2.33 10.55
N ASN A 17 4.97 1.60 11.44
CA ASN A 17 4.37 1.03 12.64
C ASN A 17 3.75 2.10 13.54
N ARG A 18 4.45 3.22 13.75
CA ARG A 18 3.91 4.35 14.53
C ARG A 18 2.65 4.95 13.89
N LEU A 19 2.60 5.02 12.56
CA LEU A 19 1.41 5.50 11.85
C LEU A 19 0.24 4.52 12.02
N LEU A 20 0.49 3.22 11.88
CA LEU A 20 -0.52 2.17 12.07
C LEU A 20 -1.05 2.12 13.51
N GLU A 21 -0.17 2.28 14.52
CA GLU A 21 -0.56 2.41 15.92
C GLU A 21 -1.51 3.60 16.13
N THR A 22 -1.24 4.74 15.49
CA THR A 22 -2.10 5.92 15.56
C THR A 22 -3.49 5.62 14.99
N TRP A 23 -3.54 4.96 13.83
CA TRP A 23 -4.79 4.58 13.18
C TRP A 23 -5.58 3.49 13.92
N GLY A 24 -4.92 2.66 14.74
CA GLY A 24 -5.55 1.60 15.52
C GLY A 24 -6.62 2.10 16.51
N TYR A 25 -6.59 3.39 16.86
CA TYR A 25 -7.58 4.03 17.75
C TYR A 25 -8.71 4.75 17.00
N MET A 26 -8.70 4.72 15.66
CA MET A 26 -9.63 5.46 14.80
C MET A 26 -10.71 4.55 14.22
N LYS A 27 -11.83 5.14 13.79
CA LYS A 27 -12.83 4.41 12.99
C LYS A 27 -12.26 4.19 11.59
N VAL A 28 -12.57 3.04 10.98
CA VAL A 28 -12.09 2.69 9.64
C VAL A 28 -12.44 3.76 8.57
N THR A 29 -13.60 4.41 8.71
CA THR A 29 -14.04 5.50 7.83
C THR A 29 -13.15 6.72 7.93
N ASP A 30 -12.64 7.03 9.13
CA ASP A 30 -11.74 8.16 9.37
C ASP A 30 -10.33 7.81 8.87
N VAL A 31 -9.90 6.56 9.06
CA VAL A 31 -8.64 6.03 8.51
C VAL A 31 -8.58 6.16 6.99
N ALA A 32 -9.70 6.02 6.28
CA ALA A 32 -9.73 6.20 4.82
C ALA A 32 -9.28 7.63 4.41
N GLY A 33 -9.72 8.65 5.15
CA GLY A 33 -9.30 10.04 4.94
C GLY A 33 -7.81 10.25 5.24
N GLU A 34 -7.36 9.76 6.39
CA GLU A 34 -5.95 9.86 6.82
C GLU A 34 -4.99 9.09 5.90
N PHE A 35 -5.37 7.89 5.47
CA PHE A 35 -4.63 7.11 4.49
C PHE A 35 -4.46 7.88 3.18
N THR A 36 -5.54 8.48 2.68
CA THR A 36 -5.52 9.30 1.46
C THR A 36 -4.57 10.49 1.63
N TYR A 37 -4.60 11.17 2.78
CA TYR A 37 -3.68 12.26 3.09
C TYR A 37 -2.21 11.80 3.12
N VAL A 38 -1.91 10.67 3.76
CA VAL A 38 -0.56 10.11 3.80
C VAL A 38 -0.06 9.77 2.40
N VAL A 39 -0.87 9.09 1.58
CA VAL A 39 -0.50 8.77 0.18
C VAL A 39 -0.24 10.06 -0.62
N TYR A 40 -1.08 11.09 -0.47
CA TYR A 40 -0.84 12.40 -1.10
C TYR A 40 0.52 13.00 -0.69
N ARG A 41 0.84 12.97 0.61
CA ARG A 41 2.11 13.48 1.15
C ARG A 41 3.32 12.70 0.61
N LEU A 42 3.20 11.38 0.47
CA LEU A 42 4.24 10.53 -0.13
C LEU A 42 4.41 10.84 -1.63
N LEU A 43 3.31 10.98 -2.38
CA LEU A 43 3.36 11.33 -3.80
C LEU A 43 3.95 12.72 -4.04
N LYS A 44 3.79 13.65 -3.10
CA LYS A 44 4.41 14.99 -3.17
C LYS A 44 5.94 14.93 -3.24
N TYR A 45 6.58 13.89 -2.71
CA TYR A 45 8.04 13.67 -2.90
C TYR A 45 8.42 13.59 -4.39
N PHE A 46 7.51 13.11 -5.23
CA PHE A 46 7.69 12.94 -6.67
C PHE A 46 7.19 14.13 -7.50
N SER A 47 6.85 15.29 -6.89
CA SER A 47 6.16 16.38 -7.57
C SER A 47 7.00 17.17 -8.59
N GLY A 48 8.26 16.78 -8.85
CA GLY A 48 9.23 17.48 -9.68
C GLY A 48 8.90 17.50 -11.19
N LYS A 49 9.75 16.90 -12.03
CA LYS A 49 9.48 16.83 -13.48
C LYS A 49 8.32 15.86 -13.77
N PHE A 50 7.75 15.94 -14.97
CA PHE A 50 6.66 15.04 -15.39
C PHE A 50 6.98 13.56 -15.17
N TRP A 51 8.19 13.13 -15.57
CA TRP A 51 8.63 11.75 -15.40
C TRP A 51 8.71 11.32 -13.92
N MET A 52 9.01 12.23 -12.99
CA MET A 52 9.02 11.93 -11.55
C MET A 52 7.59 11.69 -11.06
N ARG A 53 6.64 12.52 -11.48
CA ARG A 53 5.22 12.33 -11.14
C ARG A 53 4.70 11.00 -11.68
N ALA A 54 5.02 10.68 -12.93
CA ALA A 54 4.69 9.40 -13.54
C ALA A 54 5.31 8.23 -12.77
N LEU A 55 6.57 8.36 -12.34
CA LEU A 55 7.25 7.36 -11.49
C LEU A 55 6.51 7.16 -10.16
N GLY A 56 6.15 8.25 -9.46
CA GLY A 56 5.44 8.17 -8.19
C GLY A 56 4.08 7.46 -8.32
N ILE A 57 3.31 7.80 -9.36
CA ILE A 57 2.05 7.12 -9.68
C ILE A 57 2.29 5.64 -9.98
N GLY A 58 3.31 5.32 -10.79
CA GLY A 58 3.68 3.93 -11.09
C GLY A 58 4.03 3.13 -9.83
N CYS A 59 4.79 3.71 -8.90
CA CYS A 59 5.10 3.08 -7.62
C CYS A 59 3.84 2.78 -6.79
N LEU A 60 2.86 3.69 -6.77
CA LEU A 60 1.58 3.48 -6.09
C LEU A 60 0.80 2.31 -6.70
N VAL A 61 0.67 2.28 -8.03
CA VAL A 61 0.00 1.18 -8.74
C VAL A 61 0.69 -0.16 -8.46
N CYS A 62 2.02 -0.21 -8.51
CA CYS A 62 2.76 -1.42 -8.15
C CYS A 62 2.47 -1.89 -6.72
N ALA A 63 2.35 -0.96 -5.75
CA ALA A 63 2.02 -1.32 -4.37
C ALA A 63 0.62 -1.92 -4.24
N MET A 64 -0.38 -1.35 -4.93
CA MET A 64 -1.74 -1.90 -4.97
C MET A 64 -1.77 -3.31 -5.58
N LEU A 65 -1.06 -3.53 -6.69
CA LEU A 65 -1.00 -4.84 -7.35
C LEU A 65 -0.29 -5.89 -6.49
N GLU A 66 0.74 -5.49 -5.73
CA GLU A 66 1.42 -6.40 -4.80
C GLU A 66 0.50 -6.82 -3.64
N MET A 67 -0.33 -5.91 -3.11
CA MET A 67 -1.36 -6.23 -2.12
C MET A 67 -2.38 -7.23 -2.71
N TYR A 68 -2.88 -6.96 -3.92
CA TYR A 68 -3.78 -7.88 -4.60
C TYR A 68 -3.16 -9.28 -4.76
N ARG A 69 -1.92 -9.35 -5.29
CA ARG A 69 -1.20 -10.63 -5.49
C ARG A 69 -0.95 -11.40 -4.20
N LYS A 70 -0.69 -10.72 -3.08
CA LYS A 70 -0.29 -11.35 -1.82
C LYS A 70 -1.45 -11.67 -0.89
N GLU A 71 -2.55 -10.92 -0.98
CA GLU A 71 -3.66 -10.99 -0.03
C GLU A 71 -4.98 -11.35 -0.73
N HIS A 72 -5.33 -10.65 -1.80
CA HIS A 72 -6.63 -10.82 -2.46
C HIS A 72 -6.71 -12.09 -3.30
N ALA A 73 -5.73 -12.32 -4.17
CA ALA A 73 -5.73 -13.49 -5.06
C ALA A 73 -5.80 -14.82 -4.29
N PRO A 74 -5.05 -15.05 -3.19
CA PRO A 74 -5.22 -16.26 -2.38
C PRO A 74 -6.60 -16.40 -1.73
N TYR A 75 -7.22 -15.28 -1.35
CA TYR A 75 -8.58 -15.27 -0.81
C TYR A 75 -9.60 -15.62 -1.91
N GLU A 76 -9.43 -15.08 -3.11
CA GLU A 76 -10.26 -15.40 -4.29
C GLU A 76 -10.13 -16.87 -4.67
N ASP A 77 -8.90 -17.42 -4.72
CA ASP A 77 -8.65 -18.85 -4.94
C ASP A 77 -9.39 -19.73 -3.90
N GLN A 78 -9.44 -19.29 -2.63
CA GLN A 78 -10.19 -19.97 -1.59
C GLN A 78 -11.70 -19.89 -1.87
N LYS A 79 -12.22 -18.71 -2.23
CA LYS A 79 -13.64 -18.52 -2.52
C LYS A 79 -14.10 -19.26 -3.76
N MET A 80 -13.25 -19.42 -4.77
CA MET A 80 -13.52 -20.26 -5.94
C MET A 80 -13.72 -21.73 -5.55
N LYS A 81 -12.94 -22.25 -4.59
CA LYS A 81 -13.12 -23.61 -4.07
C LYS A 81 -14.42 -23.78 -3.29
N GLU A 82 -14.86 -22.74 -2.59
CA GLU A 82 -16.06 -22.75 -1.74
C GLU A 82 -17.35 -22.56 -2.56
N ASN A 83 -17.35 -21.62 -3.50
CA ASN A 83 -18.56 -21.13 -4.17
C ASN A 83 -18.62 -21.47 -5.67
N GLY A 84 -17.56 -22.06 -6.22
CA GLY A 84 -17.37 -22.20 -7.66
C GLY A 84 -16.68 -21.00 -8.28
N ASP A 85 -16.17 -21.20 -9.50
CA ASP A 85 -15.58 -20.16 -10.33
C ASP A 85 -16.67 -19.27 -10.97
N VAL A 86 -16.29 -18.07 -11.44
CA VAL A 86 -17.17 -17.13 -12.16
C VAL A 86 -17.17 -17.41 -13.65
#